data_AF-A0A962E8R8-F1
#
_entry.id   AF-A0A962E8R8-F1
#
_cell.length_a   1.000
_cell.length_b   1.000
_cell.length_c   1.000
_cell.angle_alpha   90.00
_cell.angle_beta   90.00
_cell.angle_gamma   90.00
#
_symmetry.space_group_name_H-M   'P 1'
#
loop_
_entity.id
_entity.type
_entity.pdbx_description
1 polymer ?
#
loop_
_entity_poly.entity_id
_entity_poly.type
_entity_poly.pdbx_seq_one_letter_code
_entity_poly.pdbx_strand_id
1 'polypeptide(L)'
;QTTPSYASGASIASQPDYPVSFPGDHFSMFDPLGAITTLGEMTIEAGSGRLLVIGGYGRASGVQTNGQPPNLCDAIDNDDWFDDTSDGPVRATVVFNDQSTLEAVNGWVVCTDPGYAPQTRNVVSTWDDIYDTWVRDLSLVPSLFAGGSFNSSYQAAFDQDILPVFHGAFLQQWNTNLPQQAIKGHQYMASITPADSPSAKLPSFEQLIRDPNNASEDDQGVKMPLALGDAQKSFLSVTPTQYALLNQWYAGQFVANGAPLGAGEQLDRASMQNCLGGRYSPGIDLTFIVRDVNLYAQDWQGSTGPFRINRAELDYASASKSSPFLSVGYVPLRTAPVEPGDICKFMSQPWHTDYNSCATHTRDPNPTGNNTLYWSWPAQRPVAVYPADRCTYDGETGRWKLGGQL
;
A
#
# COMPACT_ATOMS: atom_id res chain seq x y z
N GLN A 1 28.77 4.90 -15.04
CA GLN A 1 28.24 5.28 -13.71
C GLN A 1 28.29 6.79 -13.59
N THR A 2 27.18 7.40 -13.19
CA THR A 2 27.12 8.82 -12.80
C THR A 2 27.80 9.00 -11.44
N THR A 3 28.56 10.08 -11.26
CA THR A 3 29.11 10.42 -9.94
C THR A 3 27.96 10.76 -9.00
N PRO A 4 27.88 10.17 -7.78
CA PRO A 4 26.84 10.51 -6.83
C PRO A 4 26.86 12.01 -6.53
N SER A 5 25.67 12.59 -6.31
CA SER A 5 25.50 14.02 -6.08
C SER A 5 24.24 14.28 -5.25
N TYR A 6 24.15 15.46 -4.65
CA TYR A 6 23.02 15.86 -3.82
C TYR A 6 22.73 17.35 -3.96
N ALA A 7 21.50 17.76 -3.65
CA ALA A 7 21.12 19.16 -3.62
C ALA A 7 21.72 19.86 -2.40
N SER A 8 22.42 20.98 -2.61
CA SER A 8 22.99 21.86 -1.60
C SER A 8 22.52 23.29 -1.87
N GLY A 9 21.40 23.65 -1.25
CA GLY A 9 20.66 24.88 -1.55
C GLY A 9 20.28 24.97 -3.03
N ALA A 10 20.68 26.04 -3.71
CA ALA A 10 20.39 26.27 -5.13
C ALA A 10 21.31 25.51 -6.10
N SER A 11 22.20 24.64 -5.60
CA SER A 11 23.25 24.00 -6.40
C SER A 11 23.27 22.48 -6.22
N ILE A 12 23.87 21.77 -7.18
CA ILE A 12 24.15 20.34 -7.06
C ILE A 12 25.61 20.15 -6.68
N ALA A 13 25.85 19.51 -5.53
CA ALA A 13 27.18 19.16 -5.06
C ALA A 13 27.51 17.72 -5.47
N SER A 14 28.70 17.53 -6.05
CA SER A 14 29.23 16.18 -6.32
C SER A 14 29.70 15.55 -5.02
N GLN A 15 29.40 14.26 -4.83
CA GLN A 15 29.88 13.45 -3.71
C GLN A 15 30.48 12.13 -4.22
N PRO A 16 31.71 12.14 -4.75
CA PRO A 16 32.35 10.94 -5.29
C PRO A 16 32.67 9.89 -4.22
N ASP A 17 32.63 10.26 -2.94
CA ASP A 17 32.91 9.38 -1.81
C ASP A 17 31.65 8.76 -1.19
N TYR A 18 30.48 8.95 -1.79
CA TYR A 18 29.28 8.22 -1.38
C TYR A 18 29.49 6.70 -1.61
N PRO A 19 29.19 5.84 -0.61
CA PRO A 19 29.44 4.40 -0.69
C PRO A 19 28.36 3.70 -1.54
N VAL A 20 28.45 3.82 -2.86
CA VAL A 20 27.62 3.02 -3.80
C VAL A 20 28.18 1.61 -3.87
N SER A 21 27.35 0.61 -3.64
CA SER A 21 27.69 -0.80 -3.81
C SER A 21 26.50 -1.61 -4.30
N PHE A 22 26.80 -2.67 -5.05
CA PHE A 22 25.86 -3.72 -5.43
C PHE A 22 26.37 -5.08 -4.96
N PRO A 23 25.50 -6.11 -4.82
CA PRO A 23 25.93 -7.43 -4.34
C PRO A 23 27.12 -8.02 -5.13
N GLY A 24 27.11 -7.86 -6.46
CA GLY A 24 28.16 -8.35 -7.35
C GLY A 24 29.53 -7.67 -7.19
N ASP A 25 29.61 -6.54 -6.48
CA ASP A 25 30.89 -5.87 -6.17
C ASP A 25 31.66 -6.59 -5.05
N HIS A 26 30.96 -7.41 -4.24
CA HIS A 26 31.49 -8.00 -3.01
C HIS A 26 31.44 -9.53 -2.99
N PHE A 27 30.54 -10.13 -3.76
CA PHE A 27 30.23 -11.55 -3.70
C PHE A 27 30.18 -12.19 -5.09
N SER A 28 30.41 -13.50 -5.15
CA SER A 28 30.08 -14.30 -6.33
C SER A 28 28.58 -14.56 -6.32
N MET A 29 27.86 -14.06 -7.33
CA MET A 29 26.39 -14.06 -7.34
C MET A 29 25.79 -15.11 -8.27
N PHE A 30 24.65 -15.65 -7.85
CA PHE A 30 23.70 -16.36 -8.70
C PHE A 30 22.61 -15.37 -9.14
N ASP A 31 22.61 -15.04 -10.42
CA ASP A 31 21.77 -13.99 -11.01
C ASP A 31 20.81 -14.56 -12.07
N PRO A 32 19.72 -15.25 -11.66
CA PRO A 32 18.85 -15.97 -12.59
C PRO A 32 18.18 -15.07 -13.65
N LEU A 33 17.96 -13.79 -13.33
CA LEU A 33 17.34 -12.79 -14.21
C LEU A 33 18.30 -11.61 -14.52
N GLY A 34 19.60 -11.81 -14.31
CA GLY A 34 20.64 -10.80 -14.47
C GLY A 34 21.00 -10.10 -13.17
N ALA A 35 22.21 -9.54 -13.13
CA ALA A 35 22.77 -8.93 -11.92
C ALA A 35 22.01 -7.66 -11.50
N ILE A 36 21.84 -7.47 -10.19
CA ILE A 36 21.38 -6.20 -9.63
C ILE A 36 22.53 -5.19 -9.75
N THR A 37 22.35 -4.20 -10.63
CA THR A 37 23.34 -3.13 -10.90
C THR A 37 22.75 -1.73 -10.83
N THR A 38 21.46 -1.64 -10.47
CA THR A 38 20.70 -0.42 -10.24
C THR A 38 19.45 -0.75 -9.40
N LEU A 39 18.91 0.25 -8.71
CA LEU A 39 17.59 0.20 -8.05
C LEU A 39 16.49 0.89 -8.87
N GLY A 40 16.83 1.34 -10.09
CA GLY A 40 15.89 2.03 -10.98
C GLY A 40 16.52 3.22 -11.70
N GLU A 41 15.68 4.14 -12.14
CA GLU A 41 16.07 5.31 -12.91
C GLU A 41 15.22 6.52 -12.51
N MET A 42 15.77 7.72 -12.68
CA MET A 42 15.03 8.96 -12.49
C MET A 42 15.35 9.97 -13.58
N THR A 43 14.36 10.75 -13.98
CA THR A 43 14.52 11.83 -14.95
C THR A 43 13.52 12.95 -14.71
N ILE A 44 13.77 14.12 -15.31
CA ILE A 44 12.79 15.20 -15.33
C ILE A 44 12.07 15.19 -16.68
N GLU A 45 10.75 15.13 -16.64
CA GLU A 45 9.91 15.22 -17.84
C GLU A 45 10.14 16.58 -18.53
N ALA A 46 10.55 16.50 -19.80
CA ALA A 46 10.88 17.67 -20.60
C ALA A 46 9.68 18.62 -20.72
N GLY A 47 9.91 19.89 -20.38
CA GLY A 47 8.91 20.96 -20.51
C GLY A 47 7.89 21.06 -19.37
N SER A 48 7.78 20.06 -18.49
CA SER A 48 6.88 20.14 -17.32
C SER A 48 7.63 20.34 -16.00
N GLY A 49 8.90 19.92 -15.92
CA GLY A 49 9.67 19.96 -14.68
C GLY A 49 9.27 18.87 -13.66
N ARG A 50 8.40 17.92 -14.05
CA ARG A 50 7.99 16.82 -13.17
C ARG A 50 9.10 15.78 -13.06
N LEU A 51 9.33 15.29 -11.85
CA LEU A 51 10.18 14.14 -11.63
C LEU A 51 9.46 12.85 -12.02
N LEU A 52 10.11 12.02 -12.82
CA LEU A 52 9.73 10.64 -13.08
C LEU A 52 10.74 9.74 -12.35
N VAL A 53 10.24 8.83 -11.52
CA VAL A 53 11.03 7.79 -10.86
C VAL A 53 10.50 6.44 -11.32
N ILE A 54 11.39 5.59 -11.79
CA ILE A 54 11.10 4.24 -12.29
C ILE A 54 11.88 3.27 -11.41
N GLY A 55 11.20 2.26 -10.87
CA GLY A 55 11.81 1.28 -9.98
C GLY A 55 12.80 0.32 -10.65
N GLY A 56 13.24 -0.66 -9.87
CA GLY A 56 14.11 -1.74 -10.32
C GLY A 56 13.50 -2.59 -11.43
N TYR A 57 14.30 -3.54 -11.92
CA TYR A 57 13.95 -4.41 -13.04
C TYR A 57 13.26 -5.71 -12.59
N GLY A 58 12.96 -5.88 -11.30
CA GLY A 58 12.38 -7.10 -10.74
C GLY A 58 13.41 -8.23 -10.65
N ARG A 59 14.67 -7.90 -10.33
CA ARG A 59 15.77 -8.86 -10.21
C ARG A 59 15.91 -9.35 -8.78
N ALA A 60 16.32 -10.60 -8.65
CA ALA A 60 16.75 -11.20 -7.39
C ALA A 60 18.07 -11.93 -7.60
N SER A 61 18.98 -11.82 -6.64
CA SER A 61 20.35 -12.35 -6.71
C SER A 61 20.72 -13.04 -5.40
N GLY A 62 21.32 -14.22 -5.45
CA GLY A 62 21.74 -14.98 -4.27
C GLY A 62 23.26 -15.14 -4.17
N VAL A 63 23.85 -15.03 -2.98
CA VAL A 63 25.29 -15.24 -2.78
C VAL A 63 25.66 -16.71 -2.95
N GLN A 64 26.54 -17.02 -3.89
CA GLN A 64 26.97 -18.39 -4.14
C GLN A 64 27.94 -18.88 -3.08
N THR A 65 27.70 -20.10 -2.60
CA THR A 65 28.65 -20.85 -1.78
C THR A 65 29.06 -22.12 -2.54
N ASN A 66 30.37 -22.31 -2.76
CA ASN A 66 30.91 -23.45 -3.53
C ASN A 66 30.28 -23.64 -4.92
N GLY A 67 29.93 -22.53 -5.59
CA GLY A 67 29.32 -22.53 -6.93
C GLY A 67 27.85 -22.95 -6.97
N GLN A 68 27.18 -23.05 -5.82
CA GLN A 68 25.74 -23.31 -5.72
C GLN A 68 25.01 -22.08 -5.19
N PRO A 69 23.76 -21.83 -5.65
CA PRO A 69 22.93 -20.77 -5.07
C PRO A 69 22.52 -21.10 -3.63
N PRO A 70 22.17 -20.08 -2.82
CA PRO A 70 21.57 -20.30 -1.50
C PRO A 70 20.17 -20.91 -1.64
N ASN A 71 19.66 -21.48 -0.55
CA ASN A 71 18.31 -22.02 -0.53
C ASN A 71 17.27 -20.89 -0.71
N LEU A 72 16.14 -21.21 -1.34
CA LEU A 72 15.02 -20.29 -1.53
C LEU A 72 13.72 -21.05 -1.19
N CYS A 73 13.52 -21.28 0.11
CA CYS A 73 12.50 -22.20 0.62
C CYS A 73 11.48 -21.52 1.54
N ASP A 74 11.75 -20.30 2.01
CA ASP A 74 10.85 -19.54 2.87
C ASP A 74 10.06 -18.52 2.03
N ALA A 75 8.84 -18.20 2.46
CA ALA A 75 8.03 -17.18 1.80
C ALA A 75 8.60 -15.77 2.04
N ILE A 76 9.19 -15.53 3.20
CA ILE A 76 9.58 -14.20 3.66
C ILE A 76 11.09 -14.09 3.82
N ASP A 77 11.69 -14.98 4.62
CA ASP A 77 13.06 -14.84 5.10
C ASP A 77 14.00 -15.83 4.42
N ASN A 78 14.69 -15.39 3.35
CA ASN A 78 15.69 -16.21 2.66
C ASN A 78 17.08 -15.60 2.81
N ASP A 79 17.89 -16.22 3.67
CA ASP A 79 19.28 -15.81 3.89
C ASP A 79 20.08 -15.78 2.57
N ASP A 80 21.02 -14.84 2.48
CA ASP A 80 21.94 -14.65 1.34
C ASP A 80 21.28 -14.20 0.02
N TRP A 81 20.00 -13.82 0.03
CA TRP A 81 19.31 -13.23 -1.12
C TRP A 81 19.20 -11.70 -1.06
N PHE A 82 19.17 -11.10 -2.24
CA PHE A 82 18.92 -9.68 -2.50
C PHE A 82 17.86 -9.55 -3.60
N ASP A 83 17.15 -8.42 -3.61
CA ASP A 83 16.30 -7.97 -4.70
C ASP A 83 16.55 -6.48 -4.99
N ASP A 84 15.88 -5.97 -6.01
CA ASP A 84 15.97 -4.57 -6.45
C ASP A 84 14.75 -3.72 -6.06
N THR A 85 14.01 -4.13 -5.02
CA THR A 85 13.06 -3.23 -4.35
C THR A 85 13.81 -2.12 -3.64
N SER A 86 13.19 -0.95 -3.51
CA SER A 86 13.84 0.18 -2.86
C SER A 86 12.84 1.21 -2.38
N ASP A 87 13.28 2.03 -1.44
CA ASP A 87 12.56 3.22 -1.06
C ASP A 87 13.52 4.34 -0.66
N GLY A 88 13.05 5.58 -0.73
CA GLY A 88 13.84 6.70 -0.27
C GLY A 88 13.16 8.06 -0.40
N PRO A 89 13.75 9.08 0.23
CA PRO A 89 13.19 10.41 0.24
C PRO A 89 13.37 11.13 -1.09
N VAL A 90 12.36 11.92 -1.46
CA VAL A 90 12.42 12.85 -2.58
C VAL A 90 12.37 14.28 -2.05
N ARG A 91 13.38 15.06 -2.45
CA ARG A 91 13.50 16.47 -2.12
C ARG A 91 13.58 17.31 -3.39
N ALA A 92 13.04 18.52 -3.32
CA ALA A 92 13.15 19.49 -4.39
C ALA A 92 13.37 20.89 -3.84
N THR A 93 14.30 21.62 -4.43
CA THR A 93 14.52 23.04 -4.17
C THR A 93 14.09 23.82 -5.41
N VAL A 94 13.11 24.70 -5.25
CA VAL A 94 12.71 25.64 -6.30
C VAL A 94 13.65 26.84 -6.24
N VAL A 95 14.30 27.16 -7.35
CA VAL A 95 15.15 28.35 -7.50
C VAL A 95 14.43 29.36 -8.38
N PHE A 96 14.13 30.53 -7.84
CA PHE A 96 13.42 31.60 -8.55
C PHE A 96 14.37 32.47 -9.37
N ASN A 97 13.81 33.28 -10.28
CA ASN A 97 14.58 34.18 -11.15
C ASN A 97 15.41 35.22 -10.37
N ASP A 98 14.99 35.58 -9.16
CA ASP A 98 15.71 36.49 -8.27
C ASP A 98 16.77 35.79 -7.40
N GLN A 99 17.03 34.50 -7.65
CA GLN A 99 17.94 33.63 -6.90
C GLN A 99 17.47 33.27 -5.49
N SER A 100 16.28 33.68 -5.08
CA SER A 100 15.67 33.14 -3.87
C SER A 100 15.34 31.66 -4.07
N THR A 101 15.27 30.92 -2.96
CA THR A 101 14.95 29.49 -2.96
C THR A 101 13.76 29.18 -2.08
N LEU A 102 13.03 28.13 -2.45
CA LEU A 102 12.00 27.50 -1.64
C LEU A 102 12.26 25.99 -1.61
N GLU A 103 12.48 25.43 -0.42
CA GLU A 103 12.46 23.98 -0.24
C GLU A 103 10.99 23.51 -0.31
N ALA A 104 10.71 22.60 -1.24
CA ALA A 104 9.40 21.97 -1.33
C ALA A 104 9.18 21.03 -0.14
N VAL A 105 7.92 20.79 0.22
CA VAL A 105 7.59 19.71 1.16
C VAL A 105 8.04 18.38 0.55
N ASN A 106 8.77 17.61 1.33
CA ASN A 106 9.40 16.37 0.88
C ASN A 106 8.37 15.28 0.57
N GLY A 107 8.71 14.38 -0.36
CA GLY A 107 7.99 13.13 -0.60
C GLY A 107 8.83 11.92 -0.23
N TRP A 108 8.24 10.73 -0.40
CA TRP A 108 8.94 9.45 -0.32
C TRP A 108 8.50 8.58 -1.49
N VAL A 109 9.43 7.88 -2.10
CA VAL A 109 9.13 6.92 -3.17
C VAL A 109 9.39 5.52 -2.64
N VAL A 110 8.49 4.60 -2.97
CA VAL A 110 8.62 3.17 -2.70
C VAL A 110 8.46 2.46 -4.04
N CYS A 111 9.46 1.67 -4.40
CA CYS A 111 9.44 0.78 -5.55
C CYS A 111 9.24 -0.64 -5.02
N THR A 112 8.07 -1.17 -5.30
CA THR A 112 7.60 -2.46 -4.80
C THR A 112 7.16 -3.35 -5.96
N ASP A 113 6.64 -4.52 -5.64
CA ASP A 113 6.19 -5.52 -6.60
C ASP A 113 5.01 -5.05 -7.49
N PRO A 114 4.83 -5.67 -8.68
CA PRO A 114 3.82 -5.20 -9.63
C PRO A 114 2.39 -5.48 -9.15
N GLY A 115 1.50 -4.49 -9.27
CA GLY A 115 0.05 -4.71 -9.15
C GLY A 115 -0.53 -5.29 -10.44
N TYR A 116 -0.85 -6.59 -10.47
CA TYR A 116 -1.31 -7.28 -11.70
C TYR A 116 -2.77 -7.01 -12.08
N ALA A 117 -3.56 -6.41 -11.20
CA ALA A 117 -4.90 -5.88 -11.52
C ALA A 117 -5.07 -4.42 -11.04
N PRO A 118 -4.40 -3.45 -11.68
CA PRO A 118 -4.35 -2.06 -11.21
C PRO A 118 -5.70 -1.33 -11.25
N GLN A 119 -6.69 -1.87 -11.96
CA GLN A 119 -8.06 -1.35 -12.00
C GLN A 119 -8.95 -1.91 -10.89
N THR A 120 -8.49 -2.91 -10.14
CA THR A 120 -9.23 -3.47 -9.01
C THR A 120 -8.72 -2.86 -7.72
N ARG A 121 -9.57 -2.09 -7.04
CA ARG A 121 -9.28 -1.54 -5.73
C ARG A 121 -9.54 -2.57 -4.65
N ASN A 122 -8.70 -2.62 -3.62
CA ASN A 122 -9.02 -3.34 -2.39
C ASN A 122 -10.17 -2.66 -1.61
N VAL A 123 -10.89 -3.44 -0.80
CA VAL A 123 -11.90 -2.89 0.14
C VAL A 123 -11.23 -2.03 1.22
N VAL A 124 -10.07 -2.49 1.68
CA VAL A 124 -9.15 -1.74 2.54
C VAL A 124 -7.86 -1.56 1.75
N SER A 125 -7.46 -0.32 1.52
CA SER A 125 -6.21 0.02 0.85
C SER A 125 -5.19 0.57 1.84
N THR A 126 -3.93 0.70 1.43
CA THR A 126 -2.91 1.39 2.22
C THR A 126 -3.37 2.78 2.66
N TRP A 127 -4.05 3.52 1.77
CA TRP A 127 -4.65 4.82 2.12
C TRP A 127 -5.59 4.72 3.32
N ASP A 128 -6.40 3.66 3.39
CA ASP A 128 -7.43 3.52 4.42
C ASP A 128 -6.81 3.22 5.80
N ASP A 129 -5.75 2.41 5.86
CA ASP A 129 -4.96 2.17 7.09
C ASP A 129 -4.24 3.45 7.55
N ILE A 130 -3.58 4.16 6.62
CA ILE A 130 -2.89 5.42 6.93
C ILE A 130 -3.88 6.47 7.42
N TYR A 131 -4.98 6.67 6.70
CA TYR A 131 -6.00 7.63 7.08
C TYR A 131 -6.59 7.32 8.46
N ASP A 132 -6.83 6.04 8.77
CA ASP A 132 -7.31 5.62 10.09
C ASP A 132 -6.32 5.97 11.22
N THR A 133 -5.04 5.64 11.07
CA THR A 133 -3.99 6.04 12.03
C THR A 133 -3.95 7.55 12.20
N TRP A 134 -4.03 8.31 11.10
CA TRP A 134 -3.98 9.76 11.17
C TRP A 134 -5.22 10.38 11.84
N VAL A 135 -6.41 9.84 11.60
CA VAL A 135 -7.65 10.28 12.25
C VAL A 135 -7.62 9.98 13.74
N ARG A 136 -7.27 8.74 14.12
CA ARG A 136 -7.38 8.29 15.51
C ARG A 136 -6.22 8.74 16.38
N ASP A 137 -5.01 8.73 15.83
CA ASP A 137 -3.79 8.83 16.62
C ASP A 137 -3.01 10.14 16.36
N LEU A 138 -3.27 10.84 15.25
CA LEU A 138 -2.64 12.13 14.90
C LEU A 138 -3.61 13.31 14.74
N SER A 139 -4.87 13.13 15.17
CA SER A 139 -5.90 14.18 15.20
C SER A 139 -6.15 14.86 13.85
N LEU A 140 -6.10 14.10 12.75
CA LEU A 140 -6.31 14.64 11.40
C LEU A 140 -7.69 15.30 11.23
N VAL A 141 -8.75 14.66 11.75
CA VAL A 141 -10.13 15.15 11.66
C VAL A 141 -10.77 15.16 13.06
N PRO A 142 -10.49 16.16 13.90
CA PRO A 142 -10.98 16.21 15.28
C PRO A 142 -12.52 16.25 15.40
N SER A 143 -13.21 16.70 14.35
CA SER A 143 -14.68 16.68 14.29
C SER A 143 -15.25 15.27 14.11
N LEU A 144 -14.46 14.33 13.58
CA LEU A 144 -14.82 12.92 13.39
C LEU A 144 -14.38 12.08 14.59
N PHE A 145 -13.15 12.26 15.08
CA PHE A 145 -12.61 11.50 16.21
C PHE A 145 -11.90 12.40 17.20
N ALA A 146 -12.32 12.35 18.46
CA ALA A 146 -11.69 13.07 19.56
C ALA A 146 -11.93 12.34 20.89
N GLY A 147 -10.97 12.48 21.82
CA GLY A 147 -11.09 11.89 23.16
C GLY A 147 -11.25 10.36 23.18
N GLY A 148 -10.73 9.66 22.17
CA GLY A 148 -10.83 8.20 22.07
C GLY A 148 -12.17 7.69 21.52
N SER A 149 -12.99 8.55 20.90
CA SER A 149 -14.31 8.16 20.39
C SER A 149 -14.65 8.84 19.06
N PHE A 150 -15.41 8.13 18.22
CA PHE A 150 -15.99 8.69 17.00
C PHE A 150 -17.24 9.51 17.33
N ASN A 151 -17.39 10.66 16.66
CA ASN A 151 -18.55 11.53 16.78
C ASN A 151 -19.73 11.01 15.95
N SER A 152 -20.77 10.52 16.61
CA SER A 152 -21.97 9.98 15.97
C SER A 152 -22.84 11.00 15.22
N SER A 153 -22.52 12.29 15.33
CA SER A 153 -23.18 13.37 14.57
C SER A 153 -22.37 13.82 13.35
N TYR A 154 -21.19 13.24 13.11
CA TYR A 154 -20.38 13.56 11.93
C TYR A 154 -21.11 13.12 10.65
N GLN A 155 -21.13 13.98 9.63
CA GLN A 155 -21.74 13.63 8.34
C GLN A 155 -20.70 13.00 7.43
N ALA A 156 -20.86 11.70 7.15
CA ALA A 156 -20.03 11.03 6.16
C ALA A 156 -20.28 11.60 4.76
N ALA A 157 -19.26 11.62 3.90
CA ALA A 157 -19.36 11.98 2.51
C ALA A 157 -19.50 10.71 1.66
N PHE A 158 -20.67 10.45 1.07
CA PHE A 158 -20.93 9.21 0.35
C PHE A 158 -19.87 8.92 -0.72
N ASP A 159 -19.59 9.87 -1.60
CA ASP A 159 -18.66 9.67 -2.72
C ASP A 159 -17.21 9.50 -2.26
N GLN A 160 -16.81 10.11 -1.14
CA GLN A 160 -15.42 10.10 -0.66
C GLN A 160 -15.14 8.99 0.35
N ASP A 161 -16.11 8.63 1.20
CA ASP A 161 -15.95 7.78 2.39
C ASP A 161 -16.61 6.40 2.22
N ILE A 162 -17.74 6.34 1.49
CA ILE A 162 -18.60 5.15 1.43
C ILE A 162 -18.43 4.40 0.11
N LEU A 163 -18.53 5.14 -1.00
CA LEU A 163 -18.41 4.60 -2.35
C LEU A 163 -17.11 3.82 -2.57
N PRO A 164 -15.93 4.22 -2.05
CA PRO A 164 -14.70 3.43 -2.22
C PRO A 164 -14.79 2.01 -1.62
N VAL A 165 -15.48 1.84 -0.48
CA VAL A 165 -15.68 0.52 0.14
C VAL A 165 -16.58 -0.35 -0.73
N PHE A 166 -17.72 0.18 -1.18
CA PHE A 166 -18.66 -0.54 -2.05
C PHE A 166 -18.06 -0.83 -3.42
N HIS A 167 -17.25 0.08 -3.95
CA HIS A 167 -16.58 -0.08 -5.23
C HIS A 167 -15.46 -1.13 -5.12
N GLY A 168 -14.65 -1.10 -4.06
CA GLY A 168 -13.67 -2.16 -3.78
C GLY A 168 -14.34 -3.53 -3.63
N ALA A 169 -15.48 -3.59 -2.92
CA ALA A 169 -16.27 -4.80 -2.80
C ALA A 169 -16.73 -5.27 -4.19
N PHE A 170 -17.35 -4.40 -5.00
CA PHE A 170 -17.75 -4.74 -6.36
C PHE A 170 -16.59 -5.30 -7.21
N LEU A 171 -15.42 -4.64 -7.19
CA LEU A 171 -14.31 -4.99 -8.07
C LEU A 171 -13.64 -6.32 -7.72
N GLN A 172 -13.69 -6.77 -6.45
CA GLN A 172 -13.08 -8.04 -6.05
C GLN A 172 -13.65 -9.26 -6.78
N GLN A 173 -14.86 -9.18 -7.37
CA GLN A 173 -15.45 -10.29 -8.13
C GLN A 173 -14.63 -10.73 -9.34
N TRP A 174 -13.73 -9.86 -9.83
CA TRP A 174 -12.93 -10.13 -11.03
C TRP A 174 -11.69 -10.98 -10.74
N ASN A 175 -11.25 -11.02 -9.49
CA ASN A 175 -9.97 -11.60 -9.11
C ASN A 175 -10.13 -12.72 -8.05
N THR A 176 -11.38 -13.09 -7.75
CA THR A 176 -11.75 -14.13 -6.78
C THR A 176 -12.70 -15.12 -7.43
N ASN A 177 -12.61 -16.40 -7.04
CA ASN A 177 -13.51 -17.44 -7.54
C ASN A 177 -14.77 -17.49 -6.67
N LEU A 178 -15.88 -16.98 -7.22
CA LEU A 178 -17.11 -16.76 -6.48
C LEU A 178 -18.28 -17.55 -7.08
N PRO A 179 -19.16 -18.16 -6.26
CA PRO A 179 -20.41 -18.69 -6.76
C PRO A 179 -21.29 -17.57 -7.31
N GLN A 180 -22.17 -17.89 -8.27
CA GLN A 180 -23.03 -16.90 -8.96
C GLN A 180 -23.84 -16.02 -8.00
N GLN A 181 -24.25 -16.54 -6.85
CA GLN A 181 -24.99 -15.77 -5.85
C GLN A 181 -24.10 -14.72 -5.16
N ALA A 182 -22.83 -15.04 -4.89
CA ALA A 182 -21.87 -14.06 -4.37
C ALA A 182 -21.59 -12.98 -5.42
N ILE A 183 -21.38 -13.35 -6.68
CA ILE A 183 -21.20 -12.39 -7.79
C ILE A 183 -22.36 -11.37 -7.84
N LYS A 184 -23.62 -11.83 -7.70
CA LYS A 184 -24.78 -10.93 -7.61
C LYS A 184 -24.71 -9.98 -6.42
N GLY A 185 -24.22 -10.45 -5.27
CA GLY A 185 -23.99 -9.60 -4.08
C GLY A 185 -22.93 -8.53 -4.33
N HIS A 186 -21.81 -8.89 -4.94
CA HIS A 186 -20.77 -7.93 -5.34
C HIS A 186 -21.30 -6.90 -6.35
N GLN A 187 -22.09 -7.32 -7.34
CA GLN A 187 -22.77 -6.42 -8.29
C GLN A 187 -23.81 -5.52 -7.62
N TYR A 188 -24.48 -6.01 -6.58
CA TYR A 188 -25.45 -5.21 -5.83
C TYR A 188 -24.81 -4.02 -5.12
N MET A 189 -23.56 -4.13 -4.66
CA MET A 189 -22.82 -3.02 -4.03
C MET A 189 -22.69 -1.82 -4.98
N ALA A 190 -22.47 -2.06 -6.28
CA ALA A 190 -22.40 -1.00 -7.29
C ALA A 190 -23.74 -0.31 -7.58
N SER A 191 -24.86 -0.85 -7.08
CA SER A 191 -26.20 -0.24 -7.25
C SER A 191 -26.57 0.75 -6.14
N ILE A 192 -25.74 0.86 -5.09
CA ILE A 192 -25.98 1.75 -3.96
C ILE A 192 -25.53 3.16 -4.34
N THR A 193 -26.40 4.13 -4.13
CA THR A 193 -26.23 5.53 -4.50
C THR A 193 -26.59 6.44 -3.32
N PRO A 194 -26.18 7.72 -3.32
CA PRO A 194 -26.56 8.64 -2.25
C PRO A 194 -28.06 8.98 -2.22
N ALA A 195 -28.85 8.58 -3.23
CA ALA A 195 -30.30 8.75 -3.25
C ALA A 195 -31.06 7.62 -2.54
N ASP A 196 -30.38 6.51 -2.23
CA ASP A 196 -31.00 5.37 -1.56
C ASP A 196 -31.20 5.64 -0.05
N SER A 197 -32.25 5.06 0.53
CA SER A 197 -32.38 4.94 1.99
C SER A 197 -31.48 3.79 2.47
N PRO A 198 -30.42 4.05 3.27
CA PRO A 198 -29.39 3.05 3.59
C PRO A 198 -29.93 1.76 4.21
N SER A 199 -30.76 1.87 5.26
CA SER A 199 -31.35 0.72 5.95
C SER A 199 -32.37 -0.05 5.11
N ALA A 200 -33.03 0.60 4.16
CA ALA A 200 -33.90 -0.09 3.19
C ALA A 200 -33.09 -0.78 2.08
N LYS A 201 -31.97 -0.17 1.67
CA LYS A 201 -31.10 -0.67 0.59
C LYS A 201 -30.22 -1.83 1.06
N LEU A 202 -29.72 -1.78 2.28
CA LEU A 202 -28.85 -2.81 2.86
C LEU A 202 -29.34 -3.21 4.26
N PRO A 203 -30.53 -3.84 4.38
CA PRO A 203 -31.13 -4.15 5.68
C PRO A 203 -30.30 -5.11 6.54
N SER A 204 -29.34 -5.82 5.94
CA SER A 204 -28.45 -6.76 6.62
C SER A 204 -27.08 -6.17 6.98
N PHE A 205 -26.93 -4.84 6.99
CA PHE A 205 -25.62 -4.17 7.15
C PHE A 205 -24.82 -4.69 8.36
N GLU A 206 -25.43 -4.70 9.55
CA GLU A 206 -24.78 -5.12 10.80
C GLU A 206 -24.37 -6.60 10.80
N GLN A 207 -25.15 -7.45 10.12
CA GLN A 207 -24.82 -8.87 9.98
C GLN A 207 -23.76 -9.10 8.89
N LEU A 208 -23.69 -8.21 7.90
CA LEU A 208 -22.81 -8.34 6.75
C LEU A 208 -21.40 -7.80 7.01
N ILE A 209 -21.27 -6.64 7.64
CA ILE A 209 -19.97 -5.97 7.84
C ILE A 209 -19.38 -6.40 9.18
N ARG A 210 -18.11 -6.81 9.17
CA ARG A 210 -17.35 -7.14 10.37
C ARG A 210 -17.00 -5.87 11.14
N ASP A 211 -17.37 -5.81 12.42
CA ASP A 211 -17.04 -4.69 13.31
C ASP A 211 -15.58 -4.81 13.77
N PRO A 212 -14.68 -3.90 13.36
CA PRO A 212 -13.27 -3.94 13.76
C PRO A 212 -13.05 -3.71 15.27
N ASN A 213 -14.08 -3.26 15.99
CA ASN A 213 -14.04 -3.02 17.44
C ASN A 213 -14.58 -4.20 18.25
N ASN A 214 -15.09 -5.25 17.60
CA ASN A 214 -15.63 -6.42 18.25
C ASN A 214 -14.79 -7.66 17.93
N ALA A 215 -13.84 -7.99 18.82
CA ALA A 215 -12.95 -9.14 18.67
C ALA A 215 -13.69 -10.49 18.50
N SER A 216 -14.95 -10.60 18.94
CA SER A 216 -15.74 -11.83 18.72
C SER A 216 -16.14 -12.05 17.25
N GLU A 217 -15.92 -11.05 16.38
CA GLU A 217 -16.18 -11.14 14.94
C GLU A 217 -14.95 -11.41 14.09
N ASP A 218 -13.74 -11.33 14.68
CA ASP A 218 -12.46 -11.55 13.98
C ASP A 218 -12.42 -12.93 13.30
N ASP A 219 -13.07 -13.93 13.93
CA ASP A 219 -13.12 -15.32 13.47
C ASP A 219 -14.39 -15.70 12.69
N GLN A 220 -15.31 -14.76 12.46
CA GLN A 220 -16.57 -15.04 11.79
C GLN A 220 -16.42 -15.07 10.26
N GLY A 221 -16.34 -16.27 9.69
CA GLY A 221 -16.21 -16.53 8.24
C GLY A 221 -17.47 -16.33 7.41
N VAL A 222 -18.41 -15.51 7.88
CA VAL A 222 -19.66 -15.16 7.18
C VAL A 222 -19.79 -13.66 6.92
N LYS A 223 -18.95 -12.86 7.57
CA LYS A 223 -18.92 -11.40 7.43
C LYS A 223 -17.92 -10.95 6.37
N MET A 224 -18.13 -9.74 5.87
CA MET A 224 -17.34 -9.10 4.85
C MET A 224 -16.35 -8.08 5.45
N PRO A 225 -15.17 -7.89 4.82
CA PRO A 225 -14.65 -8.66 3.69
C PRO A 225 -14.32 -10.11 4.07
N LEU A 226 -14.61 -11.07 3.19
CA LEU A 226 -14.23 -12.48 3.40
C LEU A 226 -12.84 -12.73 2.80
N ALA A 227 -11.85 -12.06 3.36
CA ALA A 227 -10.43 -12.17 3.04
C ALA A 227 -9.63 -12.38 4.34
N LEU A 228 -8.40 -12.89 4.23
CA LEU A 228 -7.56 -13.16 5.39
C LEU A 228 -7.18 -11.86 6.11
N GLY A 229 -7.24 -11.89 7.44
CA GLY A 229 -6.83 -10.79 8.32
C GLY A 229 -5.39 -10.91 8.79
N ASP A 230 -4.98 -9.94 9.61
CA ASP A 230 -3.66 -9.92 10.24
C ASP A 230 -3.46 -11.11 11.19
N ALA A 231 -2.22 -11.33 11.65
CA ALA A 231 -1.94 -12.37 12.64
C ALA A 231 -2.89 -12.26 13.85
N GLN A 232 -3.41 -13.40 14.30
CA GLN A 232 -4.43 -13.51 15.35
C GLN A 232 -5.82 -12.97 15.01
N LYS A 233 -6.06 -12.51 13.79
CA LYS A 233 -7.38 -12.12 13.27
C LYS A 233 -7.65 -12.92 12.00
N SER A 234 -8.45 -13.98 12.11
CA SER A 234 -8.72 -14.88 10.97
C SER A 234 -9.11 -14.14 9.68
N PHE A 235 -9.92 -13.09 9.80
CA PHE A 235 -10.47 -12.36 8.66
C PHE A 235 -10.25 -10.84 8.75
N LEU A 236 -10.06 -10.23 7.58
CA LEU A 236 -9.91 -8.79 7.41
C LEU A 236 -11.18 -8.06 7.88
N SER A 237 -11.04 -6.93 8.58
CA SER A 237 -12.14 -5.97 8.78
C SER A 237 -11.85 -4.69 8.00
N VAL A 238 -12.89 -3.91 7.71
CA VAL A 238 -12.68 -2.48 7.36
C VAL A 238 -12.00 -1.78 8.53
N THR A 239 -11.30 -0.66 8.29
CA THR A 239 -10.66 0.08 9.38
C THR A 239 -11.70 0.66 10.34
N PRO A 240 -11.34 0.94 11.62
CA PRO A 240 -12.25 1.60 12.56
C PRO A 240 -12.88 2.88 12.00
N THR A 241 -12.09 3.70 11.29
CA THR A 241 -12.58 4.92 10.63
C THR A 241 -13.55 4.62 9.49
N GLN A 242 -13.24 3.66 8.61
CA GLN A 242 -14.19 3.21 7.58
C GLN A 242 -15.49 2.69 8.21
N TYR A 243 -15.41 1.90 9.27
CA TYR A 243 -16.59 1.36 9.96
C TYR A 243 -17.45 2.46 10.59
N ALA A 244 -16.82 3.46 11.24
CA ALA A 244 -17.54 4.59 11.79
C ALA A 244 -18.30 5.37 10.70
N LEU A 245 -17.64 5.66 9.57
CA LEU A 245 -18.25 6.37 8.44
C LEU A 245 -19.38 5.55 7.78
N LEU A 246 -19.20 4.24 7.63
CA LEU A 246 -20.25 3.33 7.14
C LEU A 246 -21.47 3.32 8.07
N ASN A 247 -21.26 3.35 9.39
CA ASN A 247 -22.36 3.46 10.36
C ASN A 247 -23.06 4.82 10.28
N GLN A 248 -22.33 5.92 10.09
CA GLN A 248 -22.93 7.24 9.86
C GLN A 248 -23.82 7.23 8.61
N TRP A 249 -23.32 6.66 7.50
CA TRP A 249 -24.13 6.45 6.30
C TRP A 249 -25.36 5.60 6.61
N TYR A 250 -25.20 4.45 7.25
CA TYR A 250 -26.31 3.54 7.56
C TYR A 250 -27.40 4.20 8.43
N ALA A 251 -27.01 5.09 9.35
CA ALA A 251 -27.90 5.89 10.18
C ALA A 251 -28.54 7.09 9.46
N GLY A 252 -28.24 7.32 8.17
CA GLY A 252 -28.72 8.46 7.41
C GLY A 252 -28.01 9.77 7.71
N GLN A 253 -26.87 9.74 8.40
CA GLN A 253 -26.04 10.89 8.74
C GLN A 253 -24.94 11.08 7.68
N PHE A 254 -25.34 11.38 6.45
CA PHE A 254 -24.39 11.57 5.35
C PHE A 254 -24.83 12.66 4.37
N VAL A 255 -23.88 13.16 3.61
CA VAL A 255 -24.08 14.02 2.44
C VAL A 255 -23.54 13.32 1.20
N ALA A 256 -24.05 13.65 0.01
CA ALA A 256 -23.59 13.02 -1.21
C ALA A 256 -22.09 13.27 -1.47
N ASN A 257 -21.68 14.53 -1.33
CA ASN A 257 -20.31 14.99 -1.61
C ASN A 257 -19.71 15.65 -0.37
N GLY A 258 -18.47 15.30 -0.06
CA GLY A 258 -17.66 15.96 0.97
C GLY A 258 -17.03 17.25 0.48
N ALA A 259 -16.22 17.87 1.34
CA ALA A 259 -15.39 18.99 0.93
C ALA A 259 -14.43 18.55 -0.20
N PRO A 260 -14.24 19.36 -1.25
CA PRO A 260 -13.35 18.99 -2.33
C PRO A 260 -11.90 18.94 -1.82
N LEU A 261 -11.19 17.87 -2.17
CA LEU A 261 -9.75 17.76 -1.92
C LEU A 261 -8.98 18.68 -2.88
N GLY A 262 -7.93 19.33 -2.38
CA GLY A 262 -6.95 20.06 -3.19
C GLY A 262 -6.13 19.11 -4.07
N ALA A 263 -5.42 19.67 -5.07
CA ALA A 263 -4.65 18.86 -6.02
C ALA A 263 -3.57 17.98 -5.35
N GLY A 264 -2.90 18.48 -4.31
CA GLY A 264 -1.91 17.71 -3.54
C GLY A 264 -2.55 16.54 -2.79
N GLU A 265 -3.64 16.80 -2.08
CA GLU A 265 -4.38 15.77 -1.33
C GLU A 265 -4.95 14.68 -2.25
N GLN A 266 -5.38 15.04 -3.46
CA GLN A 266 -5.79 14.07 -4.47
C GLN A 266 -4.64 13.18 -4.91
N LEU A 267 -3.42 13.73 -5.08
CA LEU A 267 -2.23 12.96 -5.44
C LEU A 267 -1.75 12.06 -4.30
N ASP A 268 -1.76 12.57 -3.06
CA ASP A 268 -1.44 11.78 -1.86
C ASP A 268 -2.37 10.57 -1.79
N ARG A 269 -3.70 10.80 -1.88
CA ARG A 269 -4.69 9.72 -1.90
C ARG A 269 -4.49 8.77 -3.08
N ALA A 270 -4.37 9.29 -4.30
CA ALA A 270 -4.29 8.48 -5.51
C ALA A 270 -3.11 7.50 -5.52
N SER A 271 -1.98 7.89 -4.91
CA SER A 271 -0.77 7.08 -4.86
C SER A 271 -0.89 5.83 -3.99
N MET A 272 -1.79 5.84 -3.00
CA MET A 272 -1.90 4.75 -2.00
C MET A 272 -3.21 3.97 -2.08
N GLN A 273 -4.19 4.48 -2.83
CA GLN A 273 -5.54 3.94 -2.80
C GLN A 273 -5.75 2.63 -3.57
N ASN A 274 -4.80 2.28 -4.43
CA ASN A 274 -4.76 0.98 -5.13
C ASN A 274 -3.76 0.01 -4.49
N CYS A 275 -2.96 0.46 -3.52
CA CYS A 275 -2.05 -0.38 -2.77
C CYS A 275 -2.81 -1.26 -1.75
N LEU A 276 -2.18 -2.35 -1.33
CA LEU A 276 -2.75 -3.31 -0.40
C LEU A 276 -3.03 -2.68 0.97
N GLY A 277 -4.25 -2.85 1.49
CA GLY A 277 -4.57 -2.59 2.89
C GLY A 277 -5.06 -3.87 3.56
N GLY A 278 -4.20 -4.48 4.37
CA GLY A 278 -4.54 -5.69 5.12
C GLY A 278 -4.83 -6.96 4.27
N ARG A 279 -4.44 -8.15 4.73
CA ARG A 279 -3.54 -8.39 5.87
C ARG A 279 -2.10 -7.94 5.59
N TYR A 280 -1.40 -7.49 6.63
CA TYR A 280 0.04 -7.28 6.58
C TYR A 280 0.78 -8.48 7.17
N SER A 281 1.07 -9.46 6.32
CA SER A 281 1.84 -10.66 6.69
C SER A 281 2.66 -11.19 5.50
N PRO A 282 3.76 -10.51 5.13
CA PRO A 282 4.14 -9.15 5.54
C PRO A 282 3.34 -8.07 4.79
N GLY A 283 2.90 -8.30 3.56
CA GLY A 283 2.18 -7.33 2.73
C GLY A 283 2.64 -7.42 1.26
N ILE A 284 2.29 -6.42 0.44
CA ILE A 284 2.75 -6.30 -0.96
C ILE A 284 3.43 -4.94 -1.08
N ASP A 285 2.63 -3.89 -1.28
CA ASP A 285 3.17 -2.56 -1.52
C ASP A 285 3.92 -2.01 -0.30
N LEU A 286 3.32 -2.22 0.88
CA LEU A 286 3.78 -1.81 2.20
C LEU A 286 3.34 -2.83 3.25
N THR A 287 3.81 -2.64 4.49
CA THR A 287 3.45 -3.48 5.64
C THR A 287 2.87 -2.67 6.81
N PHE A 288 2.59 -3.34 7.93
CA PHE A 288 1.96 -2.82 9.15
C PHE A 288 2.60 -1.55 9.73
N ILE A 289 3.83 -1.20 9.33
CA ILE A 289 4.51 0.04 9.73
C ILE A 289 3.71 1.29 9.37
N VAL A 290 2.83 1.24 8.37
CA VAL A 290 1.95 2.35 8.02
C VAL A 290 1.00 2.76 9.15
N ARG A 291 0.82 1.87 10.14
CA ARG A 291 0.00 2.10 11.32
C ARG A 291 0.77 2.70 12.50
N ASP A 292 2.09 2.80 12.43
CA ASP A 292 2.92 3.40 13.48
C ASP A 292 3.02 4.92 13.29
N VAL A 293 2.65 5.67 14.34
CA VAL A 293 2.74 7.13 14.35
C VAL A 293 4.18 7.65 14.25
N ASN A 294 5.19 6.84 14.61
CA ASN A 294 6.59 7.25 14.53
C ASN A 294 7.16 7.22 13.10
N LEU A 295 6.47 6.55 12.17
CA LEU A 295 6.78 6.60 10.74
C LEU A 295 6.57 8.03 10.18
N TYR A 296 5.70 8.82 10.83
CA TYR A 296 5.24 10.10 10.31
C TYR A 296 5.80 11.30 11.05
N ALA A 297 6.01 12.39 10.33
CA ALA A 297 6.24 13.70 10.92
C ALA A 297 4.95 14.15 11.62
N GLN A 298 5.00 14.25 12.95
CA GLN A 298 3.82 14.53 13.78
C GLN A 298 3.50 16.02 13.92
N ASP A 299 4.47 16.90 13.67
CA ASP A 299 4.26 18.35 13.58
C ASP A 299 3.83 18.73 12.15
N TRP A 300 2.58 18.39 11.84
CA TRP A 300 2.05 18.44 10.47
C TRP A 300 1.12 19.63 10.22
N GLN A 301 0.56 20.22 11.29
CA GLN A 301 -0.35 21.36 11.19
C GLN A 301 0.43 22.61 10.71
N GLY A 302 -0.04 23.25 9.65
CA GLY A 302 0.59 24.44 9.09
C GLY A 302 1.02 24.23 7.64
N SER A 303 2.31 24.43 7.35
CA SER A 303 2.83 24.48 5.98
C SER A 303 3.10 23.12 5.34
N THR A 304 3.33 22.07 6.13
CA THR A 304 3.72 20.74 5.64
C THR A 304 2.52 19.91 5.21
N GLY A 305 1.45 19.96 6.00
CA GLY A 305 0.28 19.12 5.82
C GLY A 305 0.51 17.68 6.31
N PRO A 306 -0.55 16.86 6.31
CA PRO A 306 -0.50 15.50 6.81
C PRO A 306 0.25 14.54 5.87
N PHE A 307 0.38 13.28 6.30
CA PHE A 307 0.93 12.15 5.54
C PHE A 307 2.38 12.31 5.09
N ARG A 308 3.21 13.00 5.87
CA ARG A 308 4.66 13.12 5.60
C ARG A 308 5.45 12.16 6.47
N ILE A 309 6.45 11.51 5.87
CA ILE A 309 7.36 10.60 6.55
C ILE A 309 8.29 11.38 7.49
N ASN A 310 8.57 10.82 8.66
CA ASN A 310 9.54 11.33 9.65
C ASN A 310 10.98 11.11 9.18
N ARG A 311 11.35 11.71 8.05
CA ARG A 311 12.63 11.48 7.37
C ARG A 311 13.82 11.91 8.23
N ALA A 312 14.88 11.11 8.21
CA ALA A 312 16.19 11.47 8.76
C ALA A 312 16.87 12.58 7.94
N GLU A 313 17.43 13.58 8.62
CA GLU A 313 18.30 14.56 7.97
C GLU A 313 19.67 13.96 7.72
N LEU A 314 20.05 13.83 6.45
CA LEU A 314 21.28 13.18 6.01
C LEU A 314 22.31 14.23 5.57
N ASP A 315 23.46 14.26 6.22
CA ASP A 315 24.61 15.09 5.81
C ASP A 315 25.44 14.36 4.74
N TYR A 316 25.01 14.47 3.49
CA TYR A 316 25.71 13.86 2.35
C TYR A 316 27.16 14.36 2.20
N ALA A 317 27.54 15.53 2.73
CA ALA A 317 28.92 16.01 2.67
C ALA A 317 29.87 15.16 3.53
N SER A 318 29.34 14.49 4.56
CA SER A 318 30.09 13.62 5.46
C SER A 318 30.27 12.19 4.95
N ALA A 319 29.65 11.83 3.82
CA ALA A 319 29.71 10.49 3.26
C ALA A 319 31.15 10.08 2.92
N SER A 320 31.48 8.81 3.19
CA SER A 320 32.79 8.21 2.92
C SER A 320 32.63 6.79 2.40
N LYS A 321 33.51 6.36 1.48
CA LYS A 321 33.55 4.99 0.97
C LYS A 321 33.97 3.95 2.00
N SER A 322 34.63 4.37 3.07
CA SER A 322 35.19 3.48 4.08
C SER A 322 34.25 3.17 5.25
N SER A 323 33.05 3.76 5.28
CA SER A 323 32.09 3.60 6.36
C SER A 323 30.65 3.56 5.83
N PRO A 324 29.75 2.77 6.45
CA PRO A 324 28.33 2.85 6.15
C PRO A 324 27.82 4.29 6.31
N PHE A 325 27.07 4.77 5.32
CA PHE A 325 26.44 6.10 5.37
C PHE A 325 25.12 6.08 6.14
N LEU A 326 24.37 4.98 6.00
CA LEU A 326 23.10 4.74 6.68
C LEU A 326 23.32 3.92 7.95
N SER A 327 22.38 4.05 8.89
CA SER A 327 22.30 3.28 10.12
C SER A 327 21.23 2.17 10.02
N VAL A 328 20.83 1.59 11.15
CA VAL A 328 19.66 0.69 11.20
C VAL A 328 18.36 1.46 10.98
N GLY A 329 18.35 2.79 11.21
CA GLY A 329 17.22 3.66 10.95
C GLY A 329 15.98 3.37 11.80
N TYR A 330 14.82 3.70 11.24
CA TYR A 330 13.50 3.50 11.80
C TYR A 330 13.22 2.01 12.05
N VAL A 331 12.65 1.72 13.22
CA VAL A 331 12.10 0.41 13.57
C VAL A 331 10.75 0.69 14.24
N PRO A 332 9.67 -0.02 13.88
CA PRO A 332 8.36 0.25 14.44
C PRO A 332 8.37 0.27 15.98
N LEU A 333 7.57 1.17 16.55
CA LEU A 333 7.46 1.50 17.97
C LEU A 333 8.70 2.20 18.56
N ARG A 334 9.64 2.65 17.72
CA ARG A 334 10.78 3.48 18.11
C ARG A 334 10.71 4.84 17.43
N THR A 335 11.46 5.80 17.94
CA THR A 335 11.42 7.20 17.51
C THR A 335 12.56 7.60 16.57
N ALA A 336 13.39 6.63 16.15
CA ALA A 336 14.44 6.90 15.18
C ALA A 336 13.80 7.36 13.86
N PRO A 337 14.32 8.42 13.23
CA PRO A 337 13.78 8.90 11.97
C PRO A 337 14.06 7.90 10.83
N VAL A 338 13.29 8.04 9.76
CA VAL A 338 13.26 7.12 8.62
C VAL A 338 14.40 7.45 7.65
N GLU A 339 15.26 6.48 7.41
CA GLU A 339 16.35 6.49 6.45
C GLU A 339 15.96 5.74 5.16
N PRO A 340 16.64 5.95 4.01
CA PRO A 340 16.38 5.21 2.78
C PRO A 340 16.45 3.68 2.99
N GLY A 341 15.44 2.94 2.52
CA GLY A 341 15.34 1.49 2.69
C GLY A 341 14.53 1.08 3.93
N ASP A 342 14.21 2.01 4.84
CA ASP A 342 13.49 1.69 6.06
C ASP A 342 12.03 1.31 5.84
N ILE A 343 11.43 1.67 4.70
CA ILE A 343 10.03 1.35 4.40
C ILE A 343 9.92 -0.07 3.82
N CYS A 344 10.84 -0.48 2.94
CA CYS A 344 10.80 -1.77 2.25
C CYS A 344 11.53 -2.89 3.00
N LYS A 345 12.42 -2.60 3.97
CA LYS A 345 13.20 -3.63 4.67
C LYS A 345 12.40 -4.63 5.53
N PHE A 346 11.11 -4.40 5.72
CA PHE A 346 10.21 -5.29 6.46
C PHE A 346 9.43 -6.23 5.55
N MET A 347 9.60 -6.11 4.24
CA MET A 347 9.02 -6.99 3.24
C MET A 347 9.89 -8.24 3.08
N SER A 348 9.40 -9.25 2.35
CA SER A 348 10.17 -10.47 2.11
C SER A 348 11.41 -10.23 1.25
N GLN A 349 12.44 -11.04 1.47
CA GLN A 349 13.66 -11.02 0.68
C GLN A 349 13.88 -12.41 0.04
N PRO A 350 13.80 -12.54 -1.30
CA PRO A 350 13.32 -11.55 -2.26
C PRO A 350 11.78 -11.47 -2.32
N TRP A 351 11.22 -10.33 -2.76
CA TRP A 351 9.76 -10.13 -2.89
C TRP A 351 9.02 -11.24 -3.67
N HIS A 352 9.71 -11.90 -4.61
CA HIS A 352 9.18 -12.98 -5.44
C HIS A 352 8.64 -14.17 -4.62
N THR A 353 9.25 -14.50 -3.48
CA THR A 353 8.83 -15.66 -2.67
C THR A 353 7.52 -15.38 -1.95
N ASP A 354 7.36 -14.18 -1.41
CA ASP A 354 6.11 -13.78 -0.78
C ASP A 354 5.03 -13.61 -1.83
N TYR A 355 5.36 -12.95 -2.95
CA TYR A 355 4.46 -12.87 -4.09
C TYR A 355 3.99 -14.27 -4.49
N ASN A 356 4.88 -15.27 -4.63
CA ASN A 356 4.47 -16.64 -4.97
C ASN A 356 3.67 -17.34 -3.85
N SER A 357 4.00 -17.09 -2.59
CA SER A 357 3.27 -17.63 -1.44
C SER A 357 1.86 -17.08 -1.38
N CYS A 358 1.68 -15.78 -1.64
CA CYS A 358 0.50 -15.07 -1.23
C CYS A 358 -0.70 -15.21 -2.17
N ALA A 359 -1.38 -16.34 -2.07
CA ALA A 359 -2.50 -16.72 -2.91
C ALA A 359 -3.73 -16.92 -2.04
N THR A 360 -3.93 -18.18 -1.65
CA THR A 360 -5.03 -18.61 -0.80
C THR A 360 -4.46 -19.45 0.33
N HIS A 361 -4.83 -19.15 1.55
CA HIS A 361 -4.33 -19.84 2.73
C HIS A 361 -5.47 -20.18 3.69
N THR A 362 -5.20 -21.09 4.62
CA THR A 362 -6.03 -21.22 5.80
C THR A 362 -5.95 -19.94 6.64
N ARG A 363 -7.02 -19.64 7.36
CA ARG A 363 -7.06 -18.52 8.31
C ARG A 363 -6.11 -18.72 9.50
N ASP A 364 -5.71 -17.65 10.15
CA ASP A 364 -4.96 -17.70 11.42
C ASP A 364 -5.70 -16.89 12.50
N PRO A 365 -6.19 -17.53 13.58
CA PRO A 365 -6.04 -18.94 13.95
C PRO A 365 -6.89 -19.91 13.12
N ASN A 366 -6.30 -21.03 12.67
CA ASN A 366 -7.04 -22.08 11.94
C ASN A 366 -7.65 -23.12 12.90
N PRO A 367 -8.98 -23.37 12.86
CA PRO A 367 -9.57 -24.50 13.59
C PRO A 367 -9.00 -25.84 13.13
N THR A 368 -8.84 -26.77 14.07
CA THR A 368 -8.37 -28.12 13.80
C THR A 368 -9.18 -28.80 12.70
N GLY A 369 -8.49 -29.30 11.66
CA GLY A 369 -9.10 -30.03 10.55
C GLY A 369 -9.81 -29.15 9.51
N ASN A 370 -9.73 -27.83 9.62
CA ASN A 370 -10.27 -26.92 8.60
C ASN A 370 -9.24 -26.68 7.48
N ASN A 371 -9.59 -27.10 6.26
CA ASN A 371 -8.77 -26.92 5.06
C ASN A 371 -9.37 -25.88 4.09
N THR A 372 -10.32 -25.06 4.56
CA THR A 372 -10.92 -23.99 3.76
C THR A 372 -9.88 -22.90 3.53
N LEU A 373 -9.68 -22.56 2.26
CA LEU A 373 -8.74 -21.53 1.85
C LEU A 373 -9.49 -20.22 1.58
N TYR A 374 -8.88 -19.12 1.98
CA TYR A 374 -9.36 -17.77 1.75
C TYR A 374 -8.27 -16.97 1.06
N TRP A 375 -8.66 -15.96 0.30
CA TRP A 375 -7.72 -15.09 -0.41
C TRP A 375 -6.99 -14.18 0.56
N SER A 376 -5.70 -13.99 0.30
CA SER A 376 -4.93 -12.93 0.94
C SER A 376 -5.19 -11.59 0.24
N TRP A 377 -4.73 -11.41 -1.00
CA TRP A 377 -4.62 -10.10 -1.67
C TRP A 377 -5.04 -10.14 -3.15
N PRO A 378 -6.33 -10.35 -3.45
CA PRO A 378 -6.74 -10.65 -4.82
C PRO A 378 -6.52 -9.51 -5.82
N ALA A 379 -6.35 -8.25 -5.39
CA ALA A 379 -6.09 -7.13 -6.30
C ALA A 379 -4.62 -7.07 -6.77
N GLN A 380 -3.68 -7.15 -5.84
CA GLN A 380 -2.23 -7.15 -6.12
C GLN A 380 -1.82 -8.42 -6.86
N ARG A 381 -2.28 -9.57 -6.34
CA ARG A 381 -2.02 -10.91 -6.88
C ARG A 381 -3.32 -11.66 -7.16
N PRO A 382 -3.92 -11.45 -8.35
CA PRO A 382 -5.06 -12.24 -8.79
C PRO A 382 -4.66 -13.71 -8.98
N VAL A 383 -5.32 -14.62 -8.27
CA VAL A 383 -5.12 -16.08 -8.44
C VAL A 383 -6.17 -16.67 -9.37
N ALA A 384 -7.37 -16.06 -9.41
CA ALA A 384 -8.47 -16.50 -10.25
C ALA A 384 -8.88 -15.38 -11.20
N VAL A 385 -8.70 -15.55 -12.51
CA VAL A 385 -8.88 -14.48 -13.52
C VAL A 385 -9.69 -14.95 -14.73
N TYR A 386 -10.22 -14.01 -15.51
CA TYR A 386 -10.85 -14.29 -16.81
C TYR A 386 -9.82 -14.12 -17.94
N PRO A 387 -9.36 -15.20 -18.58
CA PRO A 387 -8.36 -15.12 -19.63
C PRO A 387 -8.87 -14.37 -20.87
N ALA A 388 -8.04 -13.51 -21.45
CA ALA A 388 -8.41 -12.70 -22.60
C ALA A 388 -8.81 -13.56 -23.82
N ASP A 389 -8.15 -14.70 -24.03
CA ASP A 389 -8.44 -15.64 -25.11
C ASP A 389 -9.79 -16.37 -24.97
N ARG A 390 -10.40 -16.33 -23.77
CA ARG A 390 -11.74 -16.87 -23.48
C ARG A 390 -12.83 -15.80 -23.50
N CYS A 391 -12.45 -14.52 -23.49
CA CYS A 391 -13.37 -13.41 -23.53
C CYS A 391 -13.78 -13.11 -24.98
N THR A 392 -15.08 -13.07 -25.26
CA THR A 392 -15.61 -12.68 -26.58
C THR A 392 -16.58 -11.51 -26.44
N TYR A 393 -16.42 -10.50 -27.28
CA TYR A 393 -17.33 -9.36 -27.32
C TYR A 393 -18.45 -9.59 -28.33
N ASP A 394 -19.69 -9.46 -27.85
CA ASP A 394 -20.89 -9.55 -28.66
C ASP A 394 -21.32 -8.13 -29.07
N GLY A 395 -20.99 -7.76 -30.31
CA GLY A 395 -21.22 -6.40 -30.83
C GLY A 395 -22.70 -6.04 -31.02
N GLU A 396 -23.59 -7.02 -31.12
CA GLU A 396 -25.03 -6.77 -31.24
C GLU A 396 -25.63 -6.37 -29.89
N THR A 397 -25.20 -7.02 -28.82
CA THR A 397 -25.70 -6.78 -27.46
C THR A 397 -24.86 -5.80 -26.66
N GLY A 398 -23.66 -5.47 -27.12
CA GLY A 398 -22.69 -4.63 -26.42
C GLY A 398 -22.11 -5.30 -25.16
N ARG A 399 -22.11 -6.63 -25.08
CA ARG A 399 -21.74 -7.40 -23.87
C ARG A 399 -20.54 -8.29 -24.09
N TRP A 400 -19.74 -8.45 -23.04
CA TRP A 400 -18.68 -9.46 -22.98
C TRP A 400 -19.22 -10.79 -22.49
N LYS A 401 -18.87 -11.87 -23.19
CA LYS A 401 -18.95 -13.25 -22.69
C LYS A 401 -17.57 -13.62 -22.19
N LEU A 402 -17.43 -13.77 -20.88
CA LEU A 402 -16.13 -13.94 -20.22
C LEU A 402 -15.55 -15.37 -20.34
N GLY A 403 -16.34 -16.30 -20.87
CA GLY A 403 -15.99 -17.73 -20.88
C GLY A 403 -16.03 -18.30 -19.46
N GLY A 404 -14.88 -18.73 -18.95
CA GLY A 404 -14.72 -19.26 -17.60
C GLY A 404 -13.44 -18.75 -16.95
N GLN A 405 -13.48 -18.62 -15.62
CA GLN A 405 -12.33 -18.25 -14.80
C GLN A 405 -11.31 -19.40 -14.77
N LEU A 406 -10.02 -19.04 -14.71
CA LEU A 406 -8.91 -19.97 -14.45
C LEU A 406 -8.32 -19.72 -13.08
#